data_AF-A0A2M6K944-F1
#
_entry.id   AF-A0A2M6K944-F1
#
_cell.length_a   1.000
_cell.length_b   1.000
_cell.length_c   1.000
_cell.angle_alpha   90.00
_cell.angle_beta   90.00
_cell.angle_gamma   90.00
#
_symmetry.space_group_name_H-M   'P 1'
#
loop_
_entity.id
_entity.type
_entity.pdbx_description
1 polymer ?
#
loop_
_entity_poly.entity_id
_entity_poly.type
_entity_poly.pdbx_seq_one_letter_code
_entity_poly.pdbx_strand_id
1 'polypeptide(L)'
;MFTPSERYLTDFFNNPAWPDYFFIHGYPLLVIAWNLLLLLVPFGLVFYLKKIWRKRDLSKFTLYLITVGLGFLWLLFIPNAAYIITDVRHLLDYCPLGSPERVCSSGAWLIMFFFIYASIGWVAFVFLLNQMKEFIIQAKSEKAGRYFIWLSIPLVSLGTLLGLIDRFHSWEFLLFPAMIFKSGLRYFTDIIYFKDWAVFTAGLYILYFIGNFLFKKNIRK
;
A
#
# COMPACT_ATOMS: atom_id res chain seq x y z
N MET A 1 0.33 23.96 0.34
CA MET A 1 -0.33 24.53 -0.86
C MET A 1 -0.60 23.34 -1.76
N PHE A 2 -1.86 22.95 -1.93
CA PHE A 2 -2.19 21.72 -2.69
C PHE A 2 -1.69 21.82 -4.13
N THR A 3 -1.12 20.74 -4.66
CA THR A 3 -0.78 20.63 -6.07
C THR A 3 -2.08 20.72 -6.91
N PRO A 4 -2.01 21.14 -8.19
CA PRO A 4 -3.19 21.17 -9.06
C PRO A 4 -3.88 19.79 -9.16
N SER A 5 -3.12 18.70 -9.19
CA SER A 5 -3.65 17.32 -9.21
C SER A 5 -4.40 16.95 -7.94
N GLU A 6 -3.87 17.34 -6.76
CA GLU A 6 -4.55 17.14 -5.48
C GLU A 6 -5.91 17.82 -5.46
N ARG A 7 -6.03 19.04 -6.01
CA ARG A 7 -7.30 19.77 -6.10
C ARG A 7 -8.32 19.06 -6.99
N TYR A 8 -7.93 18.64 -8.20
CA TYR A 8 -8.85 17.96 -9.11
C TYR A 8 -9.36 16.62 -8.57
N LEU A 9 -8.52 15.82 -7.93
CA LEU A 9 -8.95 14.53 -7.39
C LEU A 9 -9.79 14.70 -6.13
N THR A 10 -9.43 15.62 -5.24
CA THR A 10 -10.27 15.94 -4.09
C THR A 10 -11.61 16.53 -4.52
N ASP A 11 -11.64 17.42 -5.50
CA ASP A 11 -12.87 17.98 -6.06
C ASP A 11 -13.70 16.90 -6.78
N PHE A 12 -13.06 15.95 -7.47
CA PHE A 12 -13.75 14.85 -8.13
C PHE A 12 -14.36 13.88 -7.12
N PHE A 13 -13.61 13.40 -6.12
CA PHE A 13 -14.11 12.44 -5.13
C PHE A 13 -15.04 13.07 -4.09
N ASN A 14 -14.92 14.38 -3.83
CA ASN A 14 -15.79 15.12 -2.90
C ASN A 14 -16.85 15.96 -3.65
N ASN A 15 -17.10 15.67 -4.93
CA ASN A 15 -18.07 16.42 -5.71
C ASN A 15 -19.50 16.22 -5.11
N PRO A 16 -20.21 17.28 -4.71
CA PRO A 16 -21.58 17.15 -4.19
C PRO A 16 -22.59 16.65 -5.24
N ALA A 17 -22.18 16.53 -6.52
CA ALA A 17 -22.97 15.88 -7.57
C ALA A 17 -23.00 14.34 -7.45
N TRP A 18 -22.13 13.72 -6.64
CA TRP A 18 -22.27 12.30 -6.31
C TRP A 18 -23.47 12.11 -5.38
N PRO A 19 -24.40 11.19 -5.69
CA PRO A 19 -25.48 10.88 -4.77
C PRO A 19 -24.96 10.49 -3.38
N ASP A 20 -25.58 10.98 -2.30
CA ASP A 20 -25.17 10.71 -0.90
C ASP A 20 -25.06 9.20 -0.57
N TYR A 21 -25.70 8.34 -1.36
CA TYR A 21 -25.58 6.87 -1.30
C TYR A 21 -24.18 6.32 -1.60
N PHE A 22 -23.27 7.12 -2.16
CA PHE A 22 -21.89 6.71 -2.43
C PHE A 22 -20.92 7.02 -1.28
N PHE A 23 -21.41 7.41 -0.11
CA PHE A 23 -20.57 7.71 1.05
C PHE A 23 -20.87 6.76 2.22
N ILE A 24 -19.82 6.22 2.82
CA ILE A 24 -19.89 5.56 4.12
C ILE A 24 -19.28 6.52 5.14
N HIS A 25 -20.12 7.17 5.96
CA HIS A 25 -19.68 8.12 7.00
C HIS A 25 -18.70 9.20 6.49
N GLY A 26 -18.99 9.79 5.33
CA GLY A 26 -18.15 10.83 4.72
C GLY A 26 -16.93 10.29 3.95
N TYR A 27 -16.75 8.97 3.86
CA TYR A 27 -15.75 8.36 2.99
C TYR A 27 -16.38 7.91 1.67
N PRO A 28 -15.91 8.40 0.50
CA PRO A 28 -16.48 8.01 -0.78
C PRO A 28 -16.17 6.54 -1.09
N LEU A 29 -17.21 5.74 -1.35
CA LEU A 29 -17.12 4.35 -1.82
C LEU A 29 -16.26 4.20 -3.07
N LEU A 30 -16.24 5.25 -3.91
CA LEU A 30 -15.41 5.27 -5.11
C LEU A 30 -13.91 5.25 -4.77
N VAL A 31 -13.49 5.88 -3.68
CA VAL A 31 -12.08 5.85 -3.21
C VAL A 31 -11.71 4.44 -2.74
N ILE A 32 -12.62 3.75 -2.03
CA ILE A 32 -12.45 2.35 -1.62
C ILE A 32 -12.26 1.46 -2.85
N ALA A 33 -13.19 1.55 -3.81
CA ALA A 33 -13.13 0.78 -5.05
C ALA A 33 -11.85 1.09 -5.84
N TRP A 34 -11.44 2.36 -5.89
CA TRP A 34 -10.21 2.79 -6.54
C TRP A 34 -8.96 2.21 -5.87
N ASN A 35 -8.88 2.25 -4.54
CA ASN A 35 -7.77 1.65 -3.80
C ASN A 35 -7.70 0.13 -3.98
N LEU A 36 -8.86 -0.55 -4.02
CA LEU A 36 -8.91 -1.99 -4.33
C LEU A 36 -8.48 -2.28 -5.78
N LEU A 37 -8.82 -1.42 -6.74
CA LEU A 37 -8.35 -1.56 -8.12
C LEU A 37 -6.83 -1.38 -8.21
N LEU A 38 -6.28 -0.35 -7.56
CA LEU A 38 -4.85 -0.10 -7.50
C LEU A 38 -4.08 -1.23 -6.82
N LEU A 39 -4.70 -1.93 -5.87
CA LEU A 39 -4.13 -3.10 -5.20
C LEU A 39 -3.83 -4.25 -6.17
N LEU A 40 -4.57 -4.36 -7.28
CA LEU A 40 -4.39 -5.41 -8.28
C LEU A 40 -3.20 -5.16 -9.22
N VAL A 41 -2.81 -3.90 -9.41
CA VAL A 41 -1.68 -3.50 -10.28
C VAL A 41 -0.38 -4.25 -9.94
N PRO A 42 0.12 -4.25 -8.69
CA PRO A 42 1.38 -4.92 -8.38
C PRO A 42 1.31 -6.45 -8.55
N PHE A 43 0.14 -7.09 -8.39
CA PHE A 43 -0.02 -8.51 -8.72
C PHE A 43 0.16 -8.75 -10.22
N GLY A 44 -0.45 -7.90 -11.06
CA GLY A 44 -0.31 -7.94 -12.51
C GLY A 44 1.14 -7.75 -12.96
N LEU A 45 1.88 -6.83 -12.32
CA LEU A 45 3.29 -6.58 -12.64
C LEU A 45 4.17 -7.80 -12.39
N VAL A 46 4.02 -8.50 -11.26
CA VAL A 46 4.81 -9.72 -10.99
C VAL A 46 4.40 -10.87 -11.90
N PHE A 47 3.11 -11.00 -12.21
CA PHE A 47 2.64 -11.98 -13.18
C PHE A 47 3.27 -11.76 -14.56
N TYR A 48 3.28 -10.51 -15.03
CA TYR A 48 3.89 -10.15 -16.31
C TYR A 48 5.41 -10.37 -16.30
N LEU A 49 6.09 -10.03 -15.21
CA LEU A 49 7.52 -10.33 -15.00
C LEU A 49 7.82 -11.82 -15.15
N LYS A 50 7.08 -12.68 -14.46
CA LYS A 50 7.24 -14.15 -14.55
C LYS A 50 7.00 -14.66 -15.97
N LYS A 51 6.01 -14.10 -16.68
CA LYS A 51 5.70 -14.48 -18.07
C LYS A 51 6.84 -14.11 -19.02
N ILE A 52 7.45 -12.94 -18.86
CA ILE A 52 8.58 -12.50 -19.69
C ILE A 52 9.83 -13.33 -19.40
N TRP A 53 10.14 -13.59 -18.13
CA TRP A 53 11.30 -14.41 -17.74
C TRP A 53 11.25 -15.85 -18.24
N ARG A 54 10.07 -16.37 -18.58
CA ARG A 54 9.92 -17.68 -19.22
C ARG A 54 10.23 -17.66 -20.73
N LYS A 55 10.17 -16.50 -21.39
CA LYS A 55 10.52 -16.37 -22.81
C LYS A 55 12.03 -16.32 -22.95
N ARG A 56 12.60 -17.21 -23.78
CA ARG A 56 14.06 -17.34 -23.95
C ARG A 56 14.67 -16.47 -25.06
N ASP A 57 13.85 -15.72 -25.79
CA ASP A 57 14.30 -14.94 -26.97
C ASP A 57 14.85 -13.54 -26.64
N LEU A 58 14.78 -13.11 -25.37
CA LEU A 58 15.25 -11.77 -24.99
C LEU A 58 16.72 -11.80 -24.58
N SER A 59 17.46 -10.75 -24.96
CA SER A 59 18.82 -10.55 -24.48
C SER A 59 18.82 -10.39 -22.94
N LYS A 60 19.92 -10.81 -22.29
CA LYS A 60 20.09 -10.65 -20.83
C LYS A 60 19.97 -9.18 -20.39
N PHE A 61 20.47 -8.25 -21.21
CA PHE A 61 20.41 -6.81 -20.92
C PHE A 61 18.97 -6.27 -20.99
N THR A 62 18.22 -6.65 -22.04
CA THR A 62 16.81 -6.28 -22.19
C THR A 62 15.97 -6.82 -21.02
N LEU A 63 16.20 -8.08 -20.63
CA LEU A 63 15.51 -8.69 -19.49
C LEU A 63 15.82 -7.96 -18.18
N TYR A 64 17.07 -7.55 -17.97
CA TYR A 64 17.49 -6.77 -16.81
C TYR A 64 16.76 -5.42 -16.75
N LEU A 65 16.74 -4.65 -17.83
CA LEU A 65 16.05 -3.35 -17.88
C LEU A 65 14.55 -3.48 -17.60
N ILE A 66 13.88 -4.47 -18.21
CA ILE A 66 12.47 -4.75 -17.97
C ILE A 66 12.23 -5.12 -16.50
N THR A 67 13.11 -5.94 -15.93
CA THR A 67 13.00 -6.37 -14.52
C THR A 67 13.13 -5.19 -13.57
N VAL A 68 14.12 -4.31 -13.80
CA VAL A 68 14.31 -3.11 -12.98
C VAL A 68 13.13 -2.16 -13.14
N GLY A 69 12.66 -1.91 -14.37
CA GLY A 69 11.55 -1.01 -14.64
C GLY A 69 10.23 -1.47 -14.00
N LEU A 70 9.85 -2.73 -14.20
CA LEU A 70 8.63 -3.29 -13.60
C LEU A 70 8.77 -3.47 -12.09
N GLY A 71 9.96 -3.78 -11.58
CA GLY A 71 10.25 -3.82 -10.14
C GLY A 71 10.11 -2.45 -9.48
N PHE A 72 10.55 -1.39 -10.17
CA PHE A 72 10.37 -0.01 -9.72
C PHE A 72 8.90 0.39 -9.70
N LEU A 73 8.14 0.10 -10.78
CA LEU A 73 6.69 0.33 -10.80
C LEU A 73 6.00 -0.44 -9.68
N TRP A 74 6.37 -1.71 -9.46
CA TRP A 74 5.82 -2.50 -8.37
C TRP A 74 6.05 -1.84 -7.00
N LEU A 75 7.25 -1.26 -6.79
CA LEU A 75 7.59 -0.55 -5.56
C LEU A 75 6.77 0.75 -5.37
N LEU A 76 6.36 1.41 -6.46
CA LEU A 76 5.48 2.59 -6.40
C LEU A 76 4.03 2.24 -6.04
N PHE A 77 3.56 1.03 -6.37
CA PHE A 77 2.17 0.62 -6.16
C PHE A 77 1.96 -0.26 -4.92
N ILE A 78 2.96 -1.00 -4.42
CA ILE A 78 2.81 -1.79 -3.19
C ILE A 78 2.44 -0.96 -1.94
N PRO A 79 2.85 0.31 -1.76
CA PRO A 79 2.42 1.12 -0.61
C PRO A 79 0.90 1.21 -0.46
N ASN A 80 0.15 1.12 -1.56
CA ASN A 80 -1.31 1.10 -1.52
C ASN A 80 -1.86 -0.08 -0.69
N ALA A 81 -1.19 -1.24 -0.69
CA ALA A 81 -1.59 -2.38 0.12
C ALA A 81 -1.47 -2.09 1.63
N ALA A 82 -0.38 -1.43 2.03
CA ALA A 82 -0.18 -1.00 3.42
C ALA A 82 -1.07 0.20 3.77
N TYR A 83 -1.35 1.09 2.82
CA TYR A 83 -2.28 2.21 2.99
C TYR A 83 -3.68 1.75 3.36
N ILE A 84 -4.22 0.75 2.66
CA ILE A 84 -5.54 0.16 2.95
C ILE A 84 -5.65 -0.34 4.40
N ILE A 85 -4.55 -0.84 4.99
CA ILE A 85 -4.54 -1.27 6.39
C ILE A 85 -4.80 -0.06 7.32
N THR A 86 -4.29 1.12 6.96
CA THR A 86 -4.39 2.34 7.78
C THR A 86 -5.77 2.98 7.73
N ASP A 87 -6.61 2.65 6.74
CA ASP A 87 -7.99 3.15 6.64
C ASP A 87 -8.87 2.69 7.82
N VAL A 88 -8.41 1.74 8.65
CA VAL A 88 -9.03 1.45 9.97
C VAL A 88 -9.13 2.69 10.87
N ARG A 89 -8.29 3.72 10.63
CA ARG A 89 -8.35 5.01 11.33
C ARG A 89 -9.73 5.68 11.27
N HIS A 90 -10.53 5.39 10.23
CA HIS A 90 -11.88 5.94 10.10
C HIS A 90 -12.84 5.43 11.18
N LEU A 91 -12.45 4.39 11.94
CA LEU A 91 -13.17 3.96 13.13
C LEU A 91 -12.87 4.81 14.38
N LEU A 92 -11.74 5.53 14.42
CA LEU A 92 -11.34 6.31 15.60
C LEU A 92 -12.26 7.51 15.86
N ASP A 93 -12.72 8.15 14.79
CA ASP A 93 -13.63 9.31 14.88
C ASP A 93 -15.09 8.90 15.11
N TYR A 94 -15.42 7.62 14.85
CA TYR A 94 -16.78 7.10 14.89
C TYR A 94 -17.30 6.86 16.32
N CYS A 95 -16.43 6.43 17.24
CA CYS A 95 -16.84 6.05 18.60
C CYS A 95 -16.04 6.80 19.68
N PRO A 96 -16.34 8.10 19.91
CA PRO A 96 -15.63 8.88 20.92
C PRO A 96 -15.89 8.34 22.34
N LEU A 97 -14.86 8.43 23.19
CA LEU A 97 -14.86 7.97 24.59
C LEU A 97 -15.98 8.59 25.47
N GLY A 98 -16.57 9.71 25.03
CA GLY A 98 -17.68 10.40 25.67
C GLY A 98 -19.08 9.96 25.25
N SER A 99 -19.21 8.91 24.43
CA SER A 99 -20.52 8.40 24.01
C SER A 99 -21.35 7.87 25.20
N PRO A 100 -22.68 8.12 25.25
CA PRO A 100 -23.55 7.56 26.28
C PRO A 100 -23.41 6.05 26.33
N GLU A 101 -23.24 5.49 27.54
CA GLU A 101 -23.02 4.06 27.78
C GLU A 101 -21.74 3.46 27.17
N ARG A 102 -20.89 4.25 26.51
CA ARG A 102 -19.70 3.79 25.75
C ARG A 102 -20.01 2.75 24.67
N VAL A 103 -21.27 2.69 24.23
CA VAL A 103 -21.74 1.76 23.20
C VAL A 103 -22.16 2.55 21.97
N CYS A 104 -21.44 2.34 20.87
CA CYS A 104 -21.79 2.94 19.58
C CYS A 104 -22.83 2.09 18.87
N SER A 105 -24.10 2.35 19.18
CA SER A 105 -25.25 1.59 18.66
C SER A 105 -25.55 1.90 17.19
N SER A 106 -25.41 3.16 16.75
CA SER A 106 -25.70 3.60 15.38
C SER A 106 -24.49 3.43 14.47
N GLY A 107 -24.44 2.38 13.63
CA GLY A 107 -23.36 2.18 12.64
C GLY A 107 -22.31 1.13 13.01
N ALA A 108 -22.58 0.25 13.98
CA ALA A 108 -21.66 -0.81 14.42
C ALA A 108 -21.16 -1.71 13.27
N TRP A 109 -21.92 -1.82 12.18
CA TRP A 109 -21.53 -2.54 10.96
C TRP A 109 -20.23 -2.01 10.31
N LEU A 110 -19.88 -0.73 10.52
CA LEU A 110 -18.64 -0.12 10.03
C LEU A 110 -17.39 -0.82 10.57
N ILE A 111 -17.44 -1.31 11.81
CA ILE A 111 -16.33 -2.01 12.44
C ILE A 111 -15.98 -3.25 11.60
N MET A 112 -16.99 -4.05 11.25
CA MET A 112 -16.81 -5.21 10.39
C MET A 112 -16.35 -4.81 8.98
N PHE A 113 -16.92 -3.75 8.42
CA PHE A 113 -16.55 -3.26 7.09
C PHE A 113 -15.06 -2.88 7.02
N PHE A 114 -14.59 -1.98 7.89
CA PHE A 114 -13.19 -1.54 7.91
C PHE A 114 -12.24 -2.64 8.37
N PHE A 115 -12.67 -3.55 9.24
CA PHE A 115 -11.89 -4.73 9.60
C PHE A 115 -11.65 -5.64 8.38
N ILE A 116 -12.69 -5.94 7.60
CA ILE A 116 -12.56 -6.75 6.38
C ILE A 116 -11.68 -6.02 5.36
N TYR A 117 -11.91 -4.73 5.15
CA TYR A 117 -11.15 -3.93 4.20
C TYR A 117 -9.65 -3.85 4.57
N ALA A 118 -9.33 -3.56 5.83
CA ALA A 118 -7.95 -3.58 6.31
C ALA A 118 -7.33 -4.99 6.23
N SER A 119 -8.11 -6.04 6.49
CA SER A 119 -7.68 -7.43 6.35
C SER A 119 -7.35 -7.79 4.89
N ILE A 120 -8.12 -7.29 3.92
CA ILE A 120 -7.80 -7.43 2.49
C ILE A 120 -6.45 -6.78 2.19
N GLY A 121 -6.22 -5.56 2.67
CA GLY A 121 -4.94 -4.86 2.53
C GLY A 121 -3.76 -5.66 3.11
N TRP A 122 -3.93 -6.19 4.32
CA TRP A 122 -2.91 -7.00 4.99
C TRP A 122 -2.60 -8.31 4.26
N VAL A 123 -3.62 -9.07 3.85
CA VAL A 123 -3.44 -10.31 3.08
C VAL A 123 -2.73 -10.02 1.77
N ALA A 124 -3.18 -8.99 1.05
CA ALA A 124 -2.57 -8.58 -0.21
C ALA A 124 -1.11 -8.13 -0.03
N PHE A 125 -0.81 -7.35 1.02
CA PHE A 125 0.55 -6.93 1.36
C PHE A 125 1.49 -8.13 1.54
N VAL A 126 1.08 -9.14 2.33
CA VAL A 126 1.87 -10.35 2.54
C VAL A 126 2.04 -11.14 1.23
N PHE A 127 0.97 -11.28 0.45
CA PHE A 127 1.00 -12.05 -0.79
C PHE A 127 1.86 -11.37 -1.85
N LEU A 128 1.79 -10.06 -2.02
CA LEU A 128 2.61 -9.29 -2.96
C LEU A 128 4.09 -9.42 -2.63
N LEU A 129 4.47 -9.23 -1.35
CA LEU A 129 5.85 -9.40 -0.90
C LEU A 129 6.36 -10.81 -1.16
N ASN A 130 5.57 -11.82 -0.84
CA ASN A 130 5.93 -13.21 -1.10
C ASN A 130 6.04 -13.50 -2.59
N GLN A 131 5.11 -13.01 -3.41
CA GLN A 131 5.10 -13.24 -4.85
C GLN A 131 6.35 -12.68 -5.53
N MET A 132 6.78 -11.46 -5.14
CA MET A 132 7.99 -10.82 -5.64
C MET A 132 9.26 -11.48 -5.06
N LYS A 133 9.26 -11.84 -3.77
CA LYS A 133 10.35 -12.62 -3.15
C LYS A 133 10.60 -13.92 -3.91
N GLU A 134 9.57 -14.72 -4.15
CA GLU A 134 9.71 -16.00 -4.88
C GLU A 134 10.25 -15.78 -6.30
N PHE A 135 9.82 -14.73 -6.98
CA PHE A 135 10.39 -14.35 -8.27
C PHE A 135 11.90 -14.04 -8.17
N ILE A 136 12.33 -13.27 -7.17
CA ILE A 136 13.75 -12.94 -6.94
C ILE A 136 14.56 -14.19 -6.56
N ILE A 137 13.99 -15.12 -5.79
CA ILE A 137 14.65 -16.38 -5.45
C ILE A 137 14.92 -17.20 -6.71
N GLN A 138 13.93 -17.32 -7.60
CA GLN A 138 14.07 -18.03 -8.87
C GLN A 138 15.05 -17.34 -9.82
N ALA A 139 15.09 -16.02 -9.84
CA ALA A 139 15.96 -15.24 -10.72
C ALA A 139 17.41 -15.11 -10.22
N LYS A 140 17.64 -15.14 -8.90
CA LYS A 140 18.96 -14.92 -8.28
C LYS A 140 19.31 -15.95 -7.21
N SER A 141 18.74 -15.82 -6.01
CA SER A 141 19.04 -16.70 -4.88
C SER A 141 18.10 -16.51 -3.69
N GLU A 142 18.07 -17.49 -2.79
CA GLU A 142 17.31 -17.40 -1.53
C GLU A 142 17.76 -16.22 -0.65
N LYS A 143 19.07 -15.96 -0.59
CA LYS A 143 19.62 -14.83 0.17
C LYS A 143 19.13 -13.49 -0.38
N ALA A 144 19.09 -13.34 -1.72
CA ALA A 144 18.56 -12.14 -2.36
C ALA A 144 17.07 -11.92 -2.05
N GLY A 145 16.26 -12.99 -2.08
CA GLY A 145 14.85 -12.90 -1.71
C GLY A 145 14.63 -12.47 -0.25
N ARG A 146 15.46 -12.96 0.68
CA ARG A 146 15.39 -12.53 2.09
C ARG A 146 15.77 -11.06 2.25
N TYR A 147 16.87 -10.61 1.66
CA TYR A 147 17.25 -9.20 1.72
C TYR A 147 16.22 -8.28 1.09
N PHE A 148 15.58 -8.73 0.00
CA PHE A 148 14.51 -7.97 -0.63
C PHE A 148 13.38 -7.63 0.36
N ILE A 149 12.96 -8.57 1.20
CA ILE A 149 11.93 -8.29 2.23
C ILE A 149 12.42 -7.22 3.22
N TRP A 150 13.64 -7.37 3.73
CA TRP A 150 14.23 -6.42 4.68
C TRP A 150 14.46 -5.01 4.10
N LEU A 151 14.64 -4.89 2.79
CA LEU A 151 14.81 -3.60 2.12
C LEU A 151 13.50 -2.99 1.66
N SER A 152 12.56 -3.82 1.20
CA SER A 152 11.28 -3.34 0.66
C SER A 152 10.36 -2.80 1.74
N ILE A 153 10.20 -3.47 2.89
CA ILE A 153 9.25 -3.04 3.93
C ILE A 153 9.47 -1.60 4.41
N PRO A 154 10.71 -1.14 4.70
CA PRO A 154 10.96 0.26 5.05
C PRO A 154 10.63 1.25 3.91
N LEU A 155 10.81 0.85 2.65
CA LEU A 155 10.44 1.65 1.49
C LEU A 155 8.92 1.70 1.29
N VAL A 156 8.23 0.58 1.51
CA VAL A 156 6.76 0.52 1.49
C VAL A 156 6.19 1.39 2.60
N SER A 157 6.77 1.33 3.80
CA SER A 157 6.41 2.18 4.95
C SER A 157 6.52 3.67 4.58
N LEU A 158 7.66 4.09 4.02
CA LEU A 158 7.87 5.47 3.58
C LEU A 158 6.85 5.89 2.52
N GLY A 159 6.64 5.07 1.49
CA GLY A 159 5.63 5.34 0.45
C GLY A 159 4.21 5.44 1.01
N THR A 160 3.89 4.64 2.03
CA THR A 160 2.58 4.65 2.68
C THR A 160 2.37 5.95 3.45
N LEU A 161 3.39 6.38 4.21
CA LEU A 161 3.33 7.62 4.98
C LEU A 161 3.29 8.86 4.08
N LEU A 162 4.02 8.86 2.96
CA LEU A 162 3.92 9.90 1.94
C LEU A 162 2.49 9.99 1.36
N GLY A 163 1.82 8.86 1.14
CA GLY A 163 0.42 8.86 0.72
C GLY A 163 -0.57 9.23 1.84
N LEU A 164 -0.25 8.87 3.09
CA LEU A 164 -1.13 9.04 4.24
C LEU A 164 -1.12 10.47 4.79
N ILE A 165 0.07 11.03 4.96
CA ILE A 165 0.33 12.32 5.62
C ILE A 165 0.46 13.41 4.57
N ASP A 166 1.35 13.20 3.58
CA ASP A 166 1.62 14.18 2.53
C ASP A 166 0.63 14.11 1.35
N ARG A 167 -0.28 13.12 1.34
CA ARG A 167 -1.35 12.91 0.33
C ARG A 167 -0.88 12.66 -1.10
N PHE A 168 0.35 12.17 -1.28
CA PHE A 168 0.86 11.84 -2.60
C PHE A 168 0.26 10.55 -3.17
N HIS A 169 -0.02 10.55 -4.47
CA HIS A 169 -0.39 9.35 -5.22
C HIS A 169 0.79 8.73 -5.98
N SER A 170 0.70 7.44 -6.31
CA SER A 170 1.78 6.71 -7.00
C SER A 170 2.21 7.33 -8.33
N TRP A 171 1.30 7.97 -9.07
CA TRP A 171 1.60 8.63 -10.35
C TRP A 171 2.25 10.00 -10.19
N GLU A 172 2.11 10.66 -9.04
CA GLU A 172 2.74 11.96 -8.79
C GLU A 172 4.25 11.85 -8.68
N PHE A 173 4.78 10.65 -8.39
CA PHE A 173 6.22 10.38 -8.50
C PHE A 173 6.76 10.69 -9.90
N LEU A 174 5.97 10.43 -10.94
CA LEU A 174 6.38 10.68 -12.33
C LEU A 174 6.21 12.15 -12.72
N LEU A 175 5.22 12.84 -12.16
CA LEU A 175 4.89 14.22 -12.51
C LEU A 175 5.74 15.22 -11.70
N PHE A 176 6.00 14.92 -10.44
CA PHE A 176 6.61 15.84 -9.47
C PHE A 176 7.68 15.17 -8.59
N PRO A 177 8.70 14.51 -9.18
CA PRO A 177 9.69 13.73 -8.42
C PRO A 177 10.43 14.56 -7.38
N ALA A 178 10.80 15.81 -7.70
CA ALA A 178 11.53 16.69 -6.79
C ALA A 178 10.77 17.00 -5.49
N MET A 179 9.43 17.15 -5.57
CA MET A 179 8.61 17.39 -4.39
C MET A 179 8.56 16.15 -3.49
N ILE A 180 8.40 14.97 -4.10
CA ILE A 180 8.36 13.71 -3.35
C ILE A 180 9.71 13.40 -2.71
N PHE A 181 10.82 13.64 -3.40
CA PHE A 181 12.15 13.49 -2.79
C PHE A 181 12.34 14.42 -1.59
N LYS A 182 11.92 15.68 -1.70
CA LYS A 182 12.01 16.63 -0.59
C LYS A 182 11.16 16.20 0.60
N SER A 183 9.92 15.75 0.38
CA SER A 183 9.07 15.23 1.45
C SER A 183 9.62 13.93 2.04
N GLY A 184 10.14 13.02 1.21
CA GLY A 184 10.79 11.79 1.67
C GLY A 184 12.02 12.04 2.53
N LEU A 185 12.84 13.04 2.17
CA LEU A 185 14.00 13.45 2.98
C LEU A 185 13.60 13.98 4.37
N ARG A 186 12.41 14.58 4.51
CA ARG A 186 11.92 15.08 5.79
C ARG A 186 11.85 13.97 6.85
N TYR A 187 11.50 12.74 6.45
CA TYR A 187 11.45 11.58 7.35
C TYR A 187 12.82 11.18 7.91
N PHE A 188 13.92 11.72 7.38
CA PHE A 188 15.28 11.46 7.87
C PHE A 188 15.96 12.69 8.46
N THR A 189 15.37 13.87 8.34
CA THR A 189 15.89 15.12 8.92
C THR A 189 15.12 15.59 10.14
N ASP A 190 13.85 15.17 10.29
CA ASP A 190 12.98 15.52 11.41
C ASP A 190 12.71 14.28 12.28
N ILE A 191 12.95 14.40 13.60
CA ILE A 191 12.82 13.29 14.54
C ILE A 191 11.39 12.78 14.70
N ILE A 192 10.37 13.63 14.52
CA ILE A 192 8.96 13.24 14.64
C ILE A 192 8.59 12.35 13.46
N TYR A 193 8.87 12.82 12.23
CA TYR A 193 8.62 12.03 11.02
C TYR A 193 9.44 10.74 11.00
N PHE A 194 10.70 10.78 11.47
CA PHE A 194 11.53 9.59 11.58
C PHE A 194 10.92 8.54 12.53
N LYS A 195 10.37 8.98 13.68
CA LYS A 195 9.68 8.09 14.62
C LYS A 195 8.46 7.45 13.98
N ASP A 196 7.63 8.23 13.27
CA ASP A 196 6.46 7.70 12.56
C ASP A 196 6.87 6.62 11.55
N TRP A 197 7.90 6.90 10.74
CA TRP A 197 8.45 5.92 9.79
C TRP A 197 9.00 4.67 10.47
N ALA A 198 9.74 4.80 11.57
CA ALA A 198 10.32 3.67 12.28
C ALA A 198 9.24 2.78 12.91
N VAL A 199 8.26 3.37 13.59
CA VAL A 199 7.14 2.65 14.22
C VAL A 199 6.29 1.96 13.17
N PHE A 200 5.95 2.67 12.08
CA PHE A 200 5.15 2.10 11.00
C PHE A 200 5.88 0.95 10.29
N THR A 201 7.20 1.10 10.05
CA THR A 201 8.05 0.05 9.50
C THR A 201 8.07 -1.19 10.40
N ALA A 202 8.24 -1.01 11.72
CA ALA A 202 8.21 -2.10 12.68
C ALA A 202 6.84 -2.82 12.69
N GLY A 203 5.74 -2.07 12.65
CA GLY A 203 4.39 -2.61 12.53
C GLY A 203 4.20 -3.45 11.27
N LEU A 204 4.65 -2.95 10.10
CA LEU A 204 4.58 -3.70 8.85
C LEU A 204 5.44 -4.97 8.86
N TYR A 205 6.60 -4.97 9.54
CA TYR A 205 7.37 -6.19 9.74
C TYR A 205 6.60 -7.23 10.55
N ILE A 206 6.01 -6.82 11.68
CA ILE A 206 5.20 -7.69 12.53
C ILE A 206 4.05 -8.29 11.71
N LEU A 207 3.30 -7.45 11.00
CA LEU A 207 2.21 -7.88 10.14
C LEU A 207 2.67 -8.85 9.06
N TYR A 208 3.78 -8.56 8.37
CA TYR A 208 4.32 -9.44 7.34
C TYR A 208 4.74 -10.80 7.91
N PHE A 209 5.50 -10.84 9.01
CA PHE A 209 5.99 -12.10 9.57
C PHE A 209 4.87 -12.96 10.16
N ILE A 210 3.89 -12.35 10.84
CA ILE A 210 2.69 -13.04 11.32
C ILE A 210 1.91 -13.60 10.14
N GLY A 211 1.59 -12.76 9.14
CA GLY A 211 0.82 -13.21 7.98
C GLY A 211 1.56 -14.30 7.19
N ASN A 212 2.87 -14.13 6.99
CA ASN A 212 3.69 -15.14 6.32
C ASN A 212 3.73 -16.46 7.09
N PHE A 213 3.77 -16.44 8.43
CA PHE A 213 3.65 -17.65 9.24
C PHE A 213 2.28 -18.32 9.08
N LEU A 214 1.20 -17.55 9.17
CA LEU A 214 -0.18 -18.05 9.07
C LEU A 214 -0.47 -18.64 7.68
N PHE A 215 -0.08 -17.96 6.61
CA PHE A 215 -0.43 -18.36 5.24
C PHE A 215 0.50 -19.41 4.65
N LYS A 216 1.75 -19.53 5.12
CA LYS A 216 2.70 -20.55 4.65
C LYS A 216 2.25 -21.98 5.01
N LYS A 217 1.43 -22.15 6.05
CA LYS A 217 0.94 -23.45 6.54
C LYS A 217 -0.14 -24.08 5.66
N ASN A 218 -0.80 -23.29 4.80
CA ASN A 218 -1.95 -23.75 3.98
C ASN A 218 -1.61 -24.14 2.53
N ILE A 219 -0.35 -24.03 2.08
CA ILE A 219 0.05 -24.30 0.68
C ILE A 219 0.87 -25.60 0.55
N ARG A 220 1.14 -26.31 1.65
CA ARG A 220 1.86 -27.61 1.67
C ARG A 220 0.95 -28.82 1.98
N LYS A 221 -0.35 -28.71 1.72
CA LYS A 221 -1.26 -29.86 1.71
C LYS A 221 -1.69 -30.17 0.30
#